data_AF-A0A351SN11-F1
#
_entry.id   AF-A0A351SN11-F1
#
_cell.length_a   1.000
_cell.length_b   1.000
_cell.length_c   1.000
_cell.angle_alpha   90.00
_cell.angle_beta   90.00
_cell.angle_gamma   90.00
#
_symmetry.space_group_name_H-M   'P 1'
#
loop_
_entity.id
_entity.type
_entity.pdbx_description
1 polymer ?
#
loop_
_entity_poly.entity_id
_entity_poly.type
_entity_poly.pdbx_seq_one_letter_code
_entity_poly.pdbx_strand_id
1 'polypeptide(L)'
;MLYWYTFLLSKNFKNKYSFIIKQLDMIRSVKKVPNLVPIKNVIISVFDKIGLDILVPGLIKNCPDVMIYSTGGTFKFIQDLLGSEESGKHLKEVSEYTGQPETEGGLVKTLHHKLFLGYLTETFCEAHQEDMKREGAVPIDLVVMNLYPFSKVVEKESVTIEEARGNIDVGGPSTLRAAAKNWHRVMTLASPEWYSGFVNYLENNQGKTDAYIRFIAWKMTFKTLSEYDAEIYKYLSSRAHFPEEGETYEFV
;
A
#
# COMPACT_ATOMS: atom_id res chain seq x y z
N MET A 1 -24.99 -17.76 10.36
CA MET A 1 -25.00 -16.32 10.03
C MET A 1 -26.12 -15.52 10.74
N LEU A 2 -27.36 -16.02 10.85
CA LEU A 2 -28.47 -15.29 11.53
C LEU A 2 -28.32 -15.10 13.06
N TYR A 3 -27.61 -16.01 13.74
CA TYR A 3 -27.42 -15.97 15.21
C TYR A 3 -26.49 -14.84 15.69
N TRP A 4 -25.50 -14.44 14.87
CA TRP A 4 -24.59 -13.36 15.21
C TRP A 4 -25.23 -11.97 15.04
N TYR A 5 -26.11 -11.83 14.06
CA TYR A 5 -26.79 -10.56 13.77
C TYR A 5 -27.86 -10.22 14.83
N THR A 6 -28.53 -11.24 15.38
CA THR A 6 -29.50 -11.07 16.48
C THR A 6 -28.81 -10.82 17.83
N PHE A 7 -27.62 -11.37 18.06
CA PHE A 7 -26.82 -11.09 19.26
C PHE A 7 -26.33 -9.63 19.33
N LEU A 8 -25.86 -9.08 18.20
CA LEU A 8 -25.41 -7.68 18.07
C LEU A 8 -26.53 -6.64 18.31
N LEU A 9 -27.78 -7.00 18.03
CA LEU A 9 -28.95 -6.12 18.17
C LEU A 9 -29.60 -6.16 19.56
N SER A 10 -29.16 -7.06 20.45
CA SER A 10 -29.71 -7.14 21.81
C SER A 10 -29.42 -5.84 22.60
N LYS A 11 -30.41 -5.36 23.37
CA LYS A 11 -30.27 -4.18 24.23
C LYS A 11 -29.08 -4.30 25.21
N ASN A 12 -28.78 -5.52 25.65
CA ASN A 12 -27.66 -5.81 26.54
C ASN A 12 -26.28 -5.66 25.85
N PHE A 13 -26.16 -6.02 24.57
CA PHE A 13 -24.92 -5.80 23.79
C PHE A 13 -24.70 -4.30 23.52
N LYS A 14 -25.76 -3.57 23.14
CA LYS A 14 -25.68 -2.12 22.89
C LYS A 14 -25.28 -1.31 24.14
N ASN A 15 -25.75 -1.70 25.32
CA ASN A 15 -25.34 -1.05 26.58
C ASN A 15 -23.92 -1.43 27.01
N LYS A 16 -23.51 -2.69 26.84
CA LYS A 16 -22.17 -3.18 27.23
C LYS A 16 -21.05 -2.61 26.33
N TYR A 17 -21.37 -2.33 25.08
CA TYR A 17 -20.43 -1.81 24.08
C TYR A 17 -20.83 -0.42 23.57
N SER A 18 -21.60 0.35 24.34
CA SER A 18 -22.07 1.68 23.92
C SER A 18 -20.91 2.63 23.58
N PHE A 19 -19.75 2.43 24.22
CA PHE A 19 -18.51 3.13 23.89
C PHE A 19 -17.97 2.74 22.50
N ILE A 20 -17.92 1.44 22.18
CA ILE A 20 -17.50 0.95 20.86
C ILE A 20 -18.48 1.41 19.77
N ILE A 21 -19.79 1.34 20.02
CA ILE A 21 -20.81 1.80 19.05
C ILE A 21 -20.69 3.31 18.84
N LYS A 22 -20.52 4.11 19.90
CA LYS A 22 -20.24 5.55 19.75
C LYS A 22 -18.95 5.82 18.98
N GLN A 23 -17.91 5.02 19.16
CA GLN A 23 -16.63 5.14 18.43
C GLN A 23 -16.76 4.71 16.96
N LEU A 24 -17.62 3.73 16.66
CA LEU A 24 -18.00 3.33 15.31
C LEU A 24 -18.90 4.39 14.62
N ASP A 25 -19.80 5.05 15.35
CA ASP A 25 -20.58 6.20 14.86
C ASP A 25 -19.70 7.46 14.67
N MET A 26 -18.56 7.50 15.37
CA MET A 26 -17.50 8.49 15.18
C MET A 26 -16.60 8.18 13.99
N ILE A 27 -16.78 7.03 13.31
CA ILE A 27 -16.23 6.83 11.97
C ILE A 27 -16.89 7.90 11.10
N ARG A 28 -16.10 8.89 10.71
CA ARG A 28 -16.52 9.99 9.83
C ARG A 28 -17.17 9.36 8.59
N SER A 29 -18.50 9.43 8.50
CA SER A 29 -19.19 8.99 7.30
C SER A 29 -18.75 9.91 6.17
N VAL A 30 -18.01 9.40 5.19
CA VAL A 30 -17.58 10.19 4.03
C VAL A 30 -18.82 10.53 3.21
N LYS A 31 -19.23 11.81 3.21
CA LYS A 31 -20.45 12.27 2.53
C LYS A 31 -20.22 12.67 1.07
N LYS A 32 -18.97 12.94 0.71
CA LYS A 32 -18.58 13.46 -0.62
C LYS A 32 -17.23 12.89 -1.01
N VAL A 33 -17.12 12.43 -2.26
CA VAL A 33 -15.89 11.89 -2.85
C VAL A 33 -15.71 12.42 -4.27
N PRO A 34 -14.48 12.63 -4.76
CA PRO A 34 -14.27 13.01 -6.15
C PRO A 34 -14.57 11.83 -7.07
N ASN A 35 -15.27 12.06 -8.19
CA ASN A 35 -15.36 11.03 -9.23
C ASN A 35 -14.00 10.91 -9.94
N LEU A 36 -13.59 11.96 -10.63
CA LEU A 36 -12.33 12.02 -11.37
C LEU A 36 -11.19 12.54 -10.49
N VAL A 37 -10.07 11.82 -10.47
CA VAL A 37 -8.83 12.22 -9.77
C VAL A 37 -7.67 12.20 -10.77
N PRO A 38 -7.04 13.34 -11.07
CA PRO A 38 -5.82 13.37 -11.89
C PRO A 38 -4.66 12.75 -11.14
N ILE A 39 -3.82 11.98 -11.83
CA ILE A 39 -2.61 11.41 -11.23
C ILE A 39 -1.50 12.46 -11.24
N LYS A 40 -1.04 12.86 -10.05
CA LYS A 40 0.06 13.82 -9.88
C LYS A 40 1.16 13.30 -8.97
N ASN A 41 0.85 12.68 -7.84
CA ASN A 41 1.85 12.09 -6.97
C ASN A 41 1.68 10.58 -6.90
N VAL A 42 2.74 9.86 -7.24
CA VAL A 42 2.74 8.40 -7.36
C VAL A 42 3.79 7.81 -6.44
N ILE A 43 3.45 6.77 -5.69
CA ILE A 43 4.45 5.95 -4.99
C ILE A 43 4.67 4.69 -5.81
N ILE A 44 5.92 4.40 -6.17
CA ILE A 44 6.30 3.13 -6.81
C ILE A 44 7.34 2.44 -5.93
N SER A 45 6.95 1.33 -5.30
CA SER A 45 7.84 0.50 -4.50
C SER A 45 7.51 -0.96 -4.76
N VAL A 46 8.32 -1.61 -5.58
CA VAL A 46 8.02 -2.95 -6.10
C VAL A 46 9.18 -3.89 -5.89
N PHE A 47 8.87 -5.12 -5.47
CA PHE A 47 9.84 -6.20 -5.45
C PHE A 47 10.19 -6.64 -6.87
N ASP A 48 9.18 -6.93 -7.69
CA ASP A 48 9.33 -7.29 -9.10
C ASP A 48 9.20 -6.05 -9.99
N LYS A 49 10.20 -5.84 -10.86
CA LYS A 49 10.31 -4.66 -11.73
C LYS A 49 9.64 -4.89 -13.10
N ILE A 50 9.11 -6.08 -13.36
CA ILE A 50 8.40 -6.41 -14.60
C ILE A 50 7.33 -5.34 -14.90
N GLY A 51 7.35 -4.84 -16.15
CA GLY A 51 6.37 -3.90 -16.68
C GLY A 51 6.56 -2.44 -16.24
N LEU A 52 7.56 -2.10 -15.42
CA LEU A 52 7.86 -0.71 -15.09
C LEU A 52 8.35 0.09 -16.32
N ASP A 53 9.03 -0.58 -17.25
CA ASP A 53 9.41 -0.06 -18.56
C ASP A 53 8.22 0.35 -19.43
N ILE A 54 7.03 -0.19 -19.15
CA ILE A 54 5.77 0.22 -19.78
C ILE A 54 5.06 1.27 -18.92
N LEU A 55 4.94 1.00 -17.62
CA LEU A 55 4.15 1.81 -16.70
C LEU A 55 4.71 3.22 -16.53
N VAL A 56 6.02 3.36 -16.29
CA VAL A 56 6.63 4.65 -15.96
C VAL A 56 6.58 5.61 -17.15
N PRO A 57 7.02 5.24 -18.37
CA PRO A 57 6.87 6.11 -19.53
C PRO A 57 5.40 6.39 -19.86
N GLY A 58 4.52 5.39 -19.70
CA GLY A 58 3.09 5.55 -19.87
C GLY A 58 2.46 6.56 -18.89
N LEU A 59 2.92 6.58 -17.64
CA LEU A 59 2.51 7.57 -16.64
C LEU A 59 2.94 8.98 -17.06
N ILE A 60 4.22 9.18 -17.39
CA ILE A 60 4.76 10.50 -17.77
C ILE A 60 4.07 11.02 -19.04
N LYS A 61 3.89 10.16 -20.05
CA LYS A 61 3.19 10.52 -21.31
C LYS A 61 1.78 11.04 -21.04
N ASN A 62 1.02 10.37 -20.17
CA ASN A 62 -0.39 10.70 -19.94
C ASN A 62 -0.59 11.72 -18.80
N CYS A 63 0.43 11.91 -17.95
CA CYS A 63 0.41 12.80 -16.80
C CYS A 63 1.72 13.60 -16.74
N PRO A 64 1.88 14.65 -17.57
CA PRO A 64 3.17 15.35 -17.73
C PRO A 64 3.68 16.05 -16.46
N ASP A 65 2.84 16.27 -15.45
CA ASP A 65 3.22 16.88 -14.17
C ASP A 65 3.41 15.83 -13.05
N VAL A 66 3.53 14.55 -13.41
CA VAL A 66 3.62 13.47 -12.42
C VAL A 66 4.95 13.52 -11.66
N MET A 67 4.87 13.40 -10.34
CA MET A 67 6.01 13.17 -9.46
C MET A 67 5.93 11.75 -8.90
N ILE A 68 6.96 10.97 -9.19
CA ILE A 68 7.14 9.58 -8.76
C ILE A 68 8.07 9.57 -7.56
N TYR A 69 7.57 9.06 -6.45
CA TYR A 69 8.31 8.81 -5.22
C TYR A 69 8.67 7.32 -5.17
N SER A 70 9.95 7.00 -5.11
CA SER A 70 10.43 5.61 -5.18
C SER A 70 11.50 5.29 -4.12
N THR A 71 11.76 4.00 -3.91
CA THR A 71 12.64 3.50 -2.84
C THR A 71 13.76 2.61 -3.39
N GLY A 72 14.99 2.79 -2.90
CA GLY A 72 16.09 1.82 -3.04
C GLY A 72 16.27 1.28 -4.46
N GLY A 73 16.19 -0.05 -4.62
CA GLY A 73 16.37 -0.71 -5.92
C GLY A 73 15.32 -0.33 -6.97
N THR A 74 14.10 0.03 -6.57
CA THR A 74 13.07 0.52 -7.49
C THR A 74 13.41 1.94 -7.97
N PHE A 75 13.95 2.80 -7.09
CA PHE A 75 14.37 4.14 -7.48
C PHE A 75 15.48 4.07 -8.52
N LYS A 76 16.52 3.28 -8.27
CA LYS A 76 17.65 3.10 -9.20
C LYS A 76 17.18 2.58 -10.56
N PHE A 77 16.32 1.55 -10.56
CA PHE A 77 15.76 1.01 -11.80
C PHE A 77 15.02 2.07 -12.62
N ILE A 78 14.17 2.88 -11.97
CA ILE A 78 13.42 3.93 -12.66
C ILE A 78 14.35 5.05 -13.13
N GLN A 79 15.36 5.40 -12.33
CA GLN A 79 16.35 6.40 -12.69
C GLN A 79 17.13 5.99 -13.95
N ASP A 80 17.58 4.74 -14.01
CA ASP A 80 18.28 4.17 -15.17
C ASP A 80 17.37 4.13 -16.41
N LEU A 81 16.09 3.77 -16.21
CA LEU A 81 15.08 3.71 -17.27
C LEU A 81 14.81 5.09 -17.90
N LEU A 82 14.73 6.14 -17.09
CA LEU A 82 14.37 7.49 -17.53
C LEU A 82 15.58 8.32 -18.00
N GLY A 83 16.78 8.00 -17.52
CA GLY A 83 17.95 8.86 -17.69
C GLY A 83 17.87 10.14 -16.86
N SER A 84 18.97 10.90 -16.83
CA SER A 84 19.16 12.01 -15.88
C SER A 84 18.17 13.15 -16.04
N GLU A 85 17.81 13.50 -17.28
CA GLU A 85 16.91 14.64 -17.54
C GLU A 85 15.50 14.38 -17.03
N GLU A 86 14.88 13.26 -17.45
CA GLU A 86 13.51 12.92 -17.08
C GLU A 86 13.43 12.53 -15.59
N SER A 87 14.44 11.84 -15.06
CA SER A 87 14.51 11.54 -13.63
C SER A 87 14.51 12.82 -12.78
N GLY A 88 15.25 13.86 -13.19
CA GLY A 88 15.28 15.14 -12.47
C GLY A 88 13.94 15.88 -12.42
N LYS A 89 13.02 15.57 -13.35
CA LYS A 89 11.68 16.17 -13.41
C LYS A 89 10.63 15.31 -12.71
N HIS A 90 10.73 14.00 -12.82
CA HIS A 90 9.64 13.07 -12.49
C HIS A 90 9.96 12.10 -11.35
N LEU A 91 11.19 12.03 -10.86
CA LEU A 91 11.60 11.03 -9.87
C LEU A 91 12.20 11.67 -8.62
N LYS A 92 11.67 11.31 -7.46
CA LYS A 92 12.15 11.74 -6.16
C LYS A 92 12.32 10.53 -5.24
N GLU A 93 13.39 10.52 -4.46
CA GLU A 93 13.60 9.44 -3.50
C GLU A 93 12.69 9.63 -2.28
N VAL A 94 12.11 8.53 -1.78
CA VAL A 94 11.23 8.57 -0.60
C VAL A 94 11.98 9.07 0.65
N SER A 95 13.25 8.70 0.82
CA SER A 95 14.10 9.21 1.90
C SER A 95 14.24 10.72 1.84
N GLU A 96 14.47 11.29 0.64
CA GLU A 96 14.53 12.73 0.41
C GLU A 96 13.19 13.42 0.71
N TYR A 97 12.06 12.81 0.33
CA TYR A 97 10.73 13.36 0.61
C TYR A 97 10.36 13.33 2.10
N THR A 98 10.69 12.25 2.79
CA THR A 98 10.33 12.02 4.20
C THR A 98 11.31 12.68 5.16
N GLY A 99 12.58 12.82 4.76
CA GLY A 99 13.69 13.19 5.64
C GLY A 99 14.15 12.03 6.54
N GLN A 100 13.61 10.82 6.36
CA GLN A 100 13.99 9.65 7.15
C GLN A 100 15.28 9.03 6.59
N PRO A 101 16.31 8.81 7.42
CA PRO A 101 17.53 8.12 6.99
C PRO A 101 17.22 6.65 6.66
N GLU A 102 17.98 6.07 5.72
CA GLU A 102 17.87 4.64 5.44
C GLU A 102 18.31 3.83 6.65
N THR A 103 17.51 2.81 7.01
CA THR A 103 17.87 1.82 8.02
C THR A 103 18.58 0.64 7.37
N GLU A 104 19.44 -0.06 8.13
CA GLU A 104 20.04 -1.32 7.67
C GLU A 104 18.96 -2.32 7.21
N GLY A 105 19.24 -3.00 6.10
CA GLY A 105 18.28 -3.91 5.45
C GLY A 105 17.02 -3.23 4.88
N GLY A 106 16.85 -1.90 5.05
CA GLY A 106 15.65 -1.19 4.61
C GLY A 106 14.39 -1.49 5.41
N LEU A 107 14.53 -1.91 6.66
CA LEU A 107 13.45 -2.34 7.55
C LEU A 107 12.25 -1.38 7.60
N VAL A 108 12.47 -0.06 7.59
CA VAL A 108 11.42 0.96 7.80
C VAL A 108 11.43 2.03 6.69
N LYS A 109 11.44 1.64 5.42
CA LYS A 109 11.53 2.60 4.29
C LYS A 109 10.25 3.39 4.00
N THR A 110 9.08 2.75 4.15
CA THR A 110 7.78 3.34 3.76
C THR A 110 6.84 3.56 4.95
N LEU A 111 7.24 3.15 6.15
CA LEU A 111 6.47 3.28 7.39
C LEU A 111 6.68 4.66 8.03
N HIS A 112 6.30 5.72 7.32
CA HIS A 112 6.47 7.10 7.76
C HIS A 112 5.15 7.87 7.76
N HIS A 113 4.83 8.62 8.82
CA HIS A 113 3.52 9.28 8.97
C HIS A 113 3.19 10.21 7.81
N LYS A 114 4.18 10.93 7.27
CA LYS A 114 4.03 11.80 6.09
C LYS A 114 3.52 11.07 4.84
N LEU A 115 3.92 9.81 4.64
CA LEU A 115 3.40 8.96 3.56
C LEU A 115 1.96 8.53 3.85
N PHE A 116 1.69 8.10 5.09
CA PHE A 116 0.36 7.67 5.51
C PHE A 116 -0.66 8.80 5.49
N LEU A 117 -0.26 10.04 5.77
CA LEU A 117 -1.08 11.24 5.54
C LEU A 117 -1.42 11.39 4.07
N GLY A 118 -0.46 11.20 3.17
CA GLY A 118 -0.68 11.21 1.72
C GLY A 118 -1.65 10.13 1.23
N TYR A 119 -1.62 8.94 1.84
CA TYR A 119 -2.52 7.82 1.50
C TYR A 119 -3.93 8.00 2.07
N LEU A 120 -4.05 8.44 3.32
CA LEU A 120 -5.29 8.36 4.09
C LEU A 120 -6.09 9.67 4.13
N THR A 121 -5.54 10.77 3.63
CA THR A 121 -6.23 12.06 3.63
C THR A 121 -7.46 12.05 2.72
N GLU A 122 -8.60 12.35 3.34
CA GLU A 122 -9.85 12.63 2.62
C GLU A 122 -9.86 14.05 2.04
N THR A 123 -10.22 14.16 0.75
CA THR A 123 -10.18 15.42 -0.01
C THR A 123 -11.04 16.54 0.59
N PHE A 124 -12.22 16.22 1.13
CA PHE A 124 -13.18 17.21 1.60
C PHE A 124 -13.22 17.34 3.14
N CYS A 125 -12.21 16.83 3.83
CA CYS A 125 -12.06 16.95 5.28
C CYS A 125 -11.06 18.05 5.62
N GLU A 126 -11.54 19.20 6.10
CA GLU A 126 -10.69 20.37 6.40
C GLU A 126 -9.57 20.05 7.38
N ALA A 127 -9.86 19.31 8.46
CA ALA A 127 -8.86 18.88 9.43
C ALA A 127 -7.73 18.05 8.78
N HIS A 128 -8.05 17.15 7.84
CA HIS A 128 -7.00 16.42 7.12
C HIS A 128 -6.17 17.34 6.23
N GLN A 129 -6.79 18.35 5.58
CA GLN A 129 -6.07 19.32 4.76
C GLN A 129 -5.12 20.18 5.61
N GLU A 130 -5.50 20.51 6.85
CA GLU A 130 -4.63 21.20 7.82
C GLU A 130 -3.45 20.32 8.25
N ASP A 131 -3.70 19.04 8.55
CA ASP A 131 -2.64 18.08 8.88
C ASP A 131 -1.63 17.94 7.74
N MET A 132 -2.10 17.83 6.49
CA MET A 132 -1.24 17.77 5.30
C MET A 132 -0.33 19.00 5.18
N LYS A 133 -0.90 20.20 5.38
CA LYS A 133 -0.14 21.45 5.32
C LYS A 133 0.91 21.53 6.43
N ARG A 134 0.52 21.19 7.66
CA ARG A 134 1.42 21.23 8.83
C ARG A 134 2.62 20.32 8.65
N GLU A 135 2.41 19.11 8.12
CA GLU A 135 3.47 18.12 7.92
C GLU A 135 4.20 18.26 6.57
N GLY A 136 3.80 19.23 5.73
CA GLY A 136 4.34 19.41 4.38
C GLY A 136 4.16 18.16 3.50
N ALA A 137 3.07 17.42 3.72
CA ALA A 137 2.76 16.19 3.00
C ALA A 137 2.03 16.49 1.68
N VAL A 138 2.23 15.63 0.67
CA VAL A 138 1.53 15.70 -0.61
C VAL A 138 0.47 14.59 -0.71
N PRO A 139 -0.71 14.85 -1.30
CA PRO A 139 -1.70 13.81 -1.50
C PRO A 139 -1.18 12.80 -2.52
N ILE A 140 -1.26 11.52 -2.23
CA ILE A 140 -0.89 10.45 -3.17
C ILE A 140 -2.12 10.05 -3.99
N ASP A 141 -1.97 9.95 -5.30
CA ASP A 141 -3.06 9.63 -6.23
C ASP A 141 -2.99 8.18 -6.72
N LEU A 142 -1.77 7.63 -6.79
CA LEU A 142 -1.51 6.27 -7.24
C LEU A 142 -0.43 5.61 -6.37
N VAL A 143 -0.67 4.37 -5.97
CA VAL A 143 0.33 3.51 -5.32
C VAL A 143 0.53 2.26 -6.16
N VAL A 144 1.75 2.05 -6.62
CA VAL A 144 2.19 0.89 -7.42
C VAL A 144 3.11 0.06 -6.55
N MET A 145 2.68 -1.16 -6.22
CA MET A 145 3.42 -2.01 -5.30
C MET A 145 3.03 -3.46 -5.45
N ASN A 146 4.02 -4.32 -5.66
CA ASN A 146 3.85 -5.76 -5.59
C ASN A 146 4.64 -6.29 -4.39
N LEU A 147 4.04 -7.26 -3.70
CA LEU A 147 4.56 -7.81 -2.46
C LEU A 147 5.71 -8.77 -2.73
N TYR A 148 6.61 -8.87 -1.75
CA TYR A 148 7.62 -9.92 -1.74
C TYR A 148 6.96 -11.30 -1.84
N PRO A 149 7.42 -12.22 -2.72
CA PRO A 149 6.75 -13.51 -2.92
C PRO A 149 7.07 -14.47 -1.78
N PHE A 150 6.37 -14.34 -0.65
CA PHE A 150 6.58 -15.15 0.55
C PHE A 150 6.49 -16.65 0.24
N SER A 151 5.50 -17.09 -0.56
CA SER A 151 5.40 -18.45 -1.10
C SER A 151 6.71 -18.98 -1.69
N LYS A 152 7.41 -18.19 -2.52
CA LYS A 152 8.68 -18.60 -3.14
C LYS A 152 9.82 -18.79 -2.14
N VAL A 153 9.79 -18.09 -1.00
CA VAL A 153 10.78 -18.30 0.07
C VAL A 153 10.50 -19.59 0.80
N VAL A 154 9.23 -19.84 1.13
CA VAL A 154 8.86 -20.98 1.95
C VAL A 154 8.80 -22.31 1.19
N GLU A 155 8.81 -22.26 -0.14
CA GLU A 155 8.96 -23.44 -1.02
C GLU A 155 10.36 -24.06 -0.99
N LYS A 156 11.39 -23.34 -0.51
CA LYS A 156 12.74 -23.88 -0.40
C LYS A 156 12.78 -24.95 0.69
N GLU A 157 13.23 -26.15 0.36
CA GLU A 157 13.26 -27.29 1.31
C GLU A 157 14.03 -27.00 2.61
N SER A 158 15.05 -26.14 2.55
CA SER A 158 15.92 -25.80 3.67
C SER A 158 15.51 -24.54 4.45
N VAL A 159 14.38 -23.92 4.13
CA VAL A 159 14.01 -22.63 4.74
C VAL A 159 13.74 -22.77 6.23
N THR A 160 14.51 -22.04 7.05
CA THR A 160 14.29 -22.02 8.49
C THR A 160 13.07 -21.15 8.85
N ILE A 161 12.55 -21.33 10.08
CA ILE A 161 11.46 -20.47 10.58
C ILE A 161 11.94 -19.01 10.66
N GLU A 162 13.19 -18.79 11.04
CA GLU A 162 13.77 -17.46 11.17
C GLU A 162 13.98 -16.78 9.80
N GLU A 163 14.44 -17.54 8.80
CA GLU A 163 14.50 -17.07 7.42
C GLU A 163 13.11 -16.69 6.89
N ALA A 164 12.09 -17.53 7.14
CA ALA A 164 10.73 -17.20 6.74
C ALA A 164 10.20 -15.96 7.47
N ARG A 165 10.40 -15.86 8.79
CA ARG A 165 10.02 -14.69 9.60
C ARG A 165 10.68 -13.41 9.06
N GLY A 166 11.97 -13.47 8.74
CA GLY A 166 12.73 -12.33 8.21
C GLY A 166 12.27 -11.87 6.82
N ASN A 167 11.58 -12.73 6.07
CA ASN A 167 11.04 -12.42 4.74
C ASN A 167 9.56 -12.01 4.75
N ILE A 168 8.95 -11.82 5.92
CA ILE A 168 7.61 -11.22 6.03
C ILE A 168 7.71 -9.72 5.78
N ASP A 169 7.04 -9.25 4.73
CA ASP A 169 6.97 -7.84 4.37
C ASP A 169 5.96 -7.11 5.26
N VAL A 170 6.41 -6.04 5.91
CA VAL A 170 5.56 -5.16 6.74
C VAL A 170 5.18 -3.89 5.97
N GLY A 171 6.12 -3.32 5.23
CA GLY A 171 5.96 -2.03 4.57
C GLY A 171 4.99 -2.10 3.40
N GLY A 172 5.12 -3.14 2.57
CA GLY A 172 4.28 -3.37 1.40
C GLY A 172 2.79 -3.51 1.76
N PRO A 173 2.43 -4.49 2.61
CA PRO A 173 1.04 -4.68 3.03
C PRO A 173 0.47 -3.47 3.78
N SER A 174 1.26 -2.81 4.62
CA SER A 174 0.82 -1.62 5.35
C SER A 174 0.46 -0.47 4.41
N THR A 175 1.31 -0.22 3.40
CA THR A 175 1.09 0.85 2.43
C THR A 175 -0.08 0.54 1.50
N LEU A 176 -0.15 -0.68 0.95
CA LEU A 176 -1.27 -1.11 0.10
C LEU A 176 -2.60 -1.02 0.84
N ARG A 177 -2.66 -1.48 2.11
CA ARG A 177 -3.86 -1.36 2.95
C ARG A 177 -4.26 0.09 3.16
N ALA A 178 -3.31 0.96 3.51
CA ALA A 178 -3.58 2.37 3.77
C ALA A 178 -4.10 3.09 2.52
N ALA A 179 -3.44 2.88 1.38
CA ALA A 179 -3.84 3.45 0.09
C ALA A 179 -5.22 2.94 -0.36
N ALA A 180 -5.42 1.62 -0.34
CA ALA A 180 -6.65 0.99 -0.79
C ALA A 180 -7.84 1.36 0.10
N LYS A 181 -7.65 1.56 1.43
CA LYS A 181 -8.70 2.06 2.32
C LYS A 181 -9.28 3.40 1.82
N ASN A 182 -8.46 4.26 1.22
CA ASN A 182 -8.89 5.56 0.69
C ASN A 182 -9.15 5.53 -0.82
N TRP A 183 -9.75 4.44 -1.33
CA TRP A 183 -10.10 4.28 -2.75
C TRP A 183 -10.98 5.41 -3.31
N HIS A 184 -11.66 6.16 -2.45
CA HIS A 184 -12.37 7.40 -2.81
C HIS A 184 -11.48 8.35 -3.61
N ARG A 185 -10.18 8.36 -3.33
CA ARG A 185 -9.17 9.20 -3.97
C ARG A 185 -8.04 8.40 -4.62
N VAL A 186 -7.52 7.39 -3.92
CA VAL A 186 -6.26 6.73 -4.26
C VAL A 186 -6.50 5.52 -5.14
N MET A 187 -5.78 5.43 -6.26
CA MET A 187 -5.70 4.24 -7.09
C MET A 187 -4.56 3.34 -6.59
N THR A 188 -4.75 2.02 -6.63
CA THR A 188 -3.71 1.06 -6.27
C THR A 188 -3.47 0.07 -7.40
N LEU A 189 -2.21 -0.29 -7.65
CA LEU A 189 -1.81 -1.35 -8.58
C LEU A 189 -0.94 -2.35 -7.80
N ALA A 190 -1.54 -3.48 -7.45
CA ALA A 190 -0.93 -4.51 -6.61
C ALA A 190 -0.12 -5.57 -7.40
N SER A 191 -0.24 -5.58 -8.74
CA SER A 191 0.33 -6.61 -9.61
C SER A 191 0.77 -6.02 -10.97
N PRO A 192 1.91 -6.48 -11.55
CA PRO A 192 2.37 -6.07 -12.88
C PRO A 192 1.37 -6.32 -14.01
N GLU A 193 0.50 -7.32 -13.88
CA GLU A 193 -0.50 -7.67 -14.91
C GLU A 193 -1.45 -6.52 -15.26
N TRP A 194 -1.57 -5.53 -14.36
CA TRP A 194 -2.47 -4.40 -14.52
C TRP A 194 -1.83 -3.24 -15.27
N TYR A 195 -0.50 -3.21 -15.39
CA TYR A 195 0.22 -2.00 -15.79
C TYR A 195 -0.13 -1.57 -17.22
N SER A 196 -0.06 -2.49 -18.19
CA SER A 196 -0.39 -2.18 -19.59
C SER A 196 -1.84 -1.74 -19.76
N GLY A 197 -2.77 -2.44 -19.10
CA GLY A 197 -4.19 -2.07 -19.12
C GLY A 197 -4.45 -0.71 -18.48
N PHE A 198 -3.73 -0.39 -17.40
CA PHE A 198 -3.84 0.89 -16.71
C PHE A 198 -3.27 2.05 -17.54
N VAL A 199 -2.16 1.86 -18.25
CA VAL A 199 -1.62 2.87 -19.16
C VAL A 199 -2.64 3.20 -20.27
N ASN A 200 -3.23 2.17 -20.89
CA ASN A 200 -4.29 2.36 -21.88
C ASN A 200 -5.51 3.07 -21.28
N TYR A 201 -5.88 2.71 -20.04
CA TYR A 201 -6.96 3.40 -19.33
C TYR A 201 -6.65 4.89 -19.14
N LEU A 202 -5.43 5.25 -18.70
CA LEU A 202 -5.05 6.65 -18.51
C LEU A 202 -5.08 7.46 -19.82
N GLU A 203 -4.65 6.87 -20.93
CA GLU A 203 -4.70 7.50 -22.25
C GLU A 203 -6.15 7.85 -22.64
N ASN A 204 -7.09 6.92 -22.43
CA ASN A 204 -8.50 7.15 -22.71
C ASN A 204 -9.21 8.09 -21.71
N ASN A 205 -8.60 8.35 -20.55
CA ASN A 205 -9.18 9.13 -19.46
C ASN A 205 -8.39 10.40 -19.12
N GLN A 206 -7.50 10.86 -20.04
CA GLN A 206 -6.75 12.11 -19.89
C GLN A 206 -5.96 12.17 -18.57
N GLY A 207 -5.29 11.08 -18.22
CA GLY A 207 -4.46 11.00 -17.01
C GLY A 207 -5.25 11.00 -15.69
N LYS A 208 -6.55 10.69 -15.72
CA LYS A 208 -7.44 10.67 -14.54
C LYS A 208 -7.97 9.27 -14.29
N THR A 209 -8.24 8.98 -13.02
CA THR A 209 -9.02 7.80 -12.61
C THR A 209 -10.42 8.20 -12.20
N ASP A 210 -11.42 7.41 -12.56
CA ASP A 210 -12.78 7.53 -12.03
C ASP A 210 -12.97 6.72 -10.74
N ALA A 211 -14.09 6.91 -10.05
CA ALA A 211 -14.38 6.19 -8.82
C ALA A 211 -14.57 4.68 -9.04
N TYR A 212 -15.02 4.27 -10.23
CA TYR A 212 -15.28 2.87 -10.54
C TYR A 212 -13.98 2.06 -10.63
N ILE A 213 -12.99 2.53 -11.38
CA ILE A 213 -11.69 1.82 -11.48
C ILE A 213 -10.99 1.75 -10.13
N ARG A 214 -11.07 2.81 -9.31
CA ARG A 214 -10.51 2.81 -7.95
C ARG A 214 -11.23 1.83 -7.02
N PHE A 215 -12.55 1.69 -7.16
CA PHE A 215 -13.31 0.67 -6.43
C PHE A 215 -12.92 -0.76 -6.84
N ILE A 216 -12.69 -1.01 -8.13
CA ILE A 216 -12.19 -2.30 -8.61
C ILE A 216 -10.79 -2.59 -8.06
N ALA A 217 -9.89 -1.60 -8.12
CA ALA A 217 -8.55 -1.70 -7.54
C ALA A 217 -8.56 -1.94 -6.03
N TRP A 218 -9.49 -1.32 -5.30
CA TRP A 218 -9.69 -1.55 -3.87
C TRP A 218 -9.94 -3.02 -3.57
N LYS A 219 -10.93 -3.63 -4.23
CA LYS A 219 -11.26 -5.06 -4.06
C LYS A 219 -10.06 -5.94 -4.37
N MET A 220 -9.37 -5.66 -5.48
CA MET A 220 -8.27 -6.49 -5.95
C MET A 220 -7.03 -6.37 -5.07
N THR A 221 -6.77 -5.19 -4.51
CA THR A 221 -5.70 -4.99 -3.53
C THR A 221 -5.98 -5.76 -2.24
N PHE A 222 -7.21 -5.73 -1.72
CA PHE A 222 -7.56 -6.53 -0.54
C PHE A 222 -7.58 -8.03 -0.81
N LYS A 223 -7.87 -8.48 -2.04
CA LYS A 223 -7.64 -9.87 -2.46
C LYS A 223 -6.16 -10.24 -2.35
N THR A 224 -5.26 -9.46 -2.94
CA THR A 224 -3.81 -9.70 -2.88
C THR A 224 -3.29 -9.73 -1.43
N LEU A 225 -3.75 -8.80 -0.60
CA LEU A 225 -3.38 -8.75 0.83
C LEU A 225 -3.87 -10.00 1.58
N SER A 226 -5.12 -10.42 1.33
CA SER A 226 -5.68 -11.62 1.94
C SER A 226 -4.95 -12.89 1.51
N GLU A 227 -4.52 -12.97 0.25
CA GLU A 227 -3.74 -14.09 -0.26
C GLU A 227 -2.35 -14.14 0.39
N TYR A 228 -1.69 -12.99 0.51
CA TYR A 228 -0.40 -12.87 1.18
C TYR A 228 -0.43 -13.33 2.64
N ASP A 229 -1.39 -12.82 3.44
CA ASP A 229 -1.53 -13.21 4.84
C ASP A 229 -1.91 -14.70 4.99
N ALA A 230 -2.69 -15.24 4.05
CA ALA A 230 -3.05 -16.66 4.04
C ALA A 230 -1.84 -17.57 3.77
N GLU A 231 -0.90 -17.16 2.91
CA GLU A 231 0.36 -17.88 2.69
C GLU A 231 1.22 -17.93 3.96
N ILE A 232 1.34 -16.80 4.67
CA ILE A 232 2.04 -16.72 5.96
C ILE A 232 1.39 -17.65 6.97
N TYR A 233 0.07 -17.55 7.13
CA TYR A 233 -0.67 -18.40 8.07
C TYR A 233 -0.52 -19.90 7.74
N LYS A 234 -0.63 -20.27 6.47
CA LYS A 234 -0.46 -21.65 6.00
C LYS A 234 0.92 -22.18 6.34
N TYR A 235 1.98 -21.40 6.08
CA TYR A 235 3.35 -21.79 6.41
C TYR A 235 3.51 -22.02 7.92
N LEU A 236 3.13 -21.04 8.74
CA LEU A 236 3.27 -21.11 10.20
C LEU A 236 2.48 -22.27 10.79
N SER A 237 1.27 -22.53 10.29
CA SER A 237 0.42 -23.63 10.75
C SER A 237 0.96 -25.02 10.39
N SER A 238 1.85 -25.12 9.41
CA SER A 238 2.49 -26.39 9.04
C SER A 238 3.69 -26.75 9.92
N ARG A 239 4.14 -25.83 10.78
CA ARG A 239 5.27 -26.06 11.69
C ARG A 239 4.79 -26.79 12.94
N ALA A 240 5.35 -27.97 13.19
CA ALA A 240 4.85 -28.92 14.17
C ALA A 240 5.13 -28.52 15.63
N HIS A 241 6.22 -27.78 15.90
CA HIS A 241 6.65 -27.48 17.28
C HIS A 241 7.32 -26.11 17.39
N PHE A 242 6.94 -25.35 18.42
CA PHE A 242 7.78 -24.30 18.98
C PHE A 242 8.87 -24.99 19.83
N PRO A 243 10.14 -24.58 19.78
CA PRO A 243 11.19 -25.21 20.58
C PRO A 243 10.84 -25.17 22.09
N GLU A 244 11.13 -26.26 22.82
CA GLU A 244 10.85 -26.37 24.27
C GLU A 244 11.54 -25.27 25.08
N GLU A 245 11.02 -24.94 26.27
CA GLU A 245 11.51 -23.84 27.12
C GLU A 245 13.03 -23.89 27.33
N GLY A 246 13.70 -22.81 26.93
CA GLY A 246 15.10 -22.52 27.25
C GLY A 246 15.23 -21.04 27.63
N GLU A 247 16.29 -20.68 28.35
CA GLU A 247 16.53 -19.26 28.72
C GLU A 247 16.78 -18.37 27.50
N THR A 248 17.25 -18.94 26.39
CA THR A 248 17.46 -18.29 25.09
C THR A 248 17.21 -19.27 23.95
N TYR A 249 16.67 -18.79 22.83
CA TYR A 249 16.55 -19.56 21.58
C TYR A 249 17.57 -19.03 20.57
N GLU A 250 18.50 -19.88 20.15
CA GLU A 250 19.41 -19.59 19.05
C GLU A 250 18.85 -20.20 17.77
N PHE A 251 18.53 -19.35 16.78
CA PHE A 251 18.18 -19.79 15.44
C PHE A 251 19.47 -19.84 14.63
N VAL A 252 19.89 -21.05 14.24
CA VAL A 252 21.05 -21.28 13.35
C VAL A 252 20.68 -20.88 11.92
#